data_AF-A0A1F9UXI7-F1
#
_entry.id   AF-A0A1F9UXI7-F1
#
_cell.length_a   1.000
_cell.length_b   1.000
_cell.length_c   1.000
_cell.angle_alpha   90.00
_cell.angle_beta   90.00
_cell.angle_gamma   90.00
#
_symmetry.space_group_name_H-M   'P 1'
#
loop_
_entity.id
_entity.type
_entity.pdbx_description
1 polymer ?
#
loop_
_entity_poly.entity_id
_entity_poly.type
_entity_poly.pdbx_seq_one_letter_code
_entity_poly.pdbx_strand_id
1 'polypeptide(L)' 'MKRTNLVLNESLLREAVSLSGAKTYSMTVDIALHDFVRRAKAKSILGLAGSGLWEGDLSTMRGDTPRRRRRDGRRR' A
#
# COMPACT_ATOMS: atom_id res chain seq x y z
N MET A 1 3.09 8.49 -26.49
CA MET A 1 3.19 7.05 -26.14
C MET A 1 4.06 6.34 -27.18
N LYS A 2 4.80 5.30 -26.77
CA LYS A 2 5.60 4.45 -27.68
C LYS A 2 4.86 3.12 -27.89
N ARG A 3 4.77 2.63 -29.13
CA ARG A 3 4.21 1.29 -29.43
C ARG A 3 5.27 0.22 -29.19
N THR A 4 4.88 -0.87 -28.54
CA THR A 4 5.74 -2.02 -28.24
C THR A 4 4.93 -3.29 -28.44
N ASN A 5 5.50 -4.28 -29.13
CA ASN A 5 4.90 -5.61 -29.25
C ASN A 5 5.38 -6.48 -28.09
N LEU A 6 4.44 -7.08 -27.35
CA LEU A 6 4.70 -7.89 -26.16
C LEU A 6 3.92 -9.20 -26.28
N VAL A 7 4.52 -10.28 -25.79
CA VAL A 7 3.80 -11.56 -25.59
C VAL A 7 3.25 -11.55 -24.16
N LEU A 8 1.94 -11.67 -24.02
CA LEU A 8 1.24 -11.64 -22.73
C LEU A 8 0.42 -12.91 -22.54
N ASN A 9 0.24 -13.32 -21.29
CA ASN A 9 -0.70 -14.40 -20.97
C ASN A 9 -2.13 -13.91 -21.24
N GLU A 10 -2.82 -14.60 -22.14
CA GLU A 10 -4.15 -14.18 -22.62
C GLU A 10 -5.24 -14.29 -21.54
N SER A 11 -5.20 -15.32 -20.68
CA SER A 11 -6.20 -15.45 -19.62
C SER A 11 -6.04 -14.34 -18.59
N LEU A 12 -4.80 -14.05 -18.18
CA LEU A 12 -4.50 -12.98 -17.24
C LEU A 12 -4.87 -11.60 -17.81
N LEU A 13 -4.60 -11.36 -19.11
CA LEU A 13 -4.95 -10.10 -19.75
C LEU A 13 -6.47 -9.89 -19.78
N ARG A 14 -7.25 -10.93 -20.10
CA ARG A 14 -8.71 -10.87 -20.10
C ARG A 14 -9.27 -10.61 -18.69
N GLU A 15 -8.72 -11.28 -17.69
CA GLU A 15 -9.09 -11.04 -16.28
C GLU A 15 -8.77 -9.59 -15.87
N ALA A 16 -7.56 -9.11 -16.17
CA ALA A 16 -7.16 -7.74 -15.87
C ALA A 16 -8.06 -6.69 -16.53
N VAL A 17 -8.49 -6.91 -17.78
CA VAL A 17 -9.43 -6.02 -18.49
C VAL A 17 -10.78 -5.98 -17.78
N SER A 18 -11.30 -7.14 -17.39
CA SER A 18 -12.55 -7.24 -16.65
C SER A 18 -12.48 -6.53 -15.30
N LEU A 19 -11.39 -6.73 -14.55
CA LEU A 19 -11.18 -6.10 -13.25
C LEU A 19 -10.93 -4.59 -13.35
N SER A 20 -10.22 -4.14 -14.39
CA SER A 20 -9.89 -2.72 -14.56
C SER A 20 -11.03 -1.91 -15.19
N GLY A 21 -12.06 -2.55 -15.73
CA GLY A 21 -13.14 -1.88 -16.48
C GLY A 21 -12.66 -1.17 -17.74
N ALA A 22 -11.50 -1.55 -18.27
CA ALA A 22 -10.86 -0.85 -19.38
C ALA A 22 -11.42 -1.32 -20.72
N LYS A 23 -11.58 -0.39 -21.66
CA LYS A 23 -12.09 -0.68 -23.01
C LYS A 23 -11.07 -1.38 -23.93
N THR A 24 -9.78 -1.30 -23.63
CA THR A 24 -8.72 -1.83 -24.49
C THR A 24 -7.59 -2.46 -23.68
N TYR A 25 -6.91 -3.44 -24.27
CA TYR A 25 -5.75 -4.10 -23.66
C TYR A 25 -4.61 -3.12 -23.38
N SER A 26 -4.36 -2.17 -24.29
CA SER A 26 -3.34 -1.13 -24.08
C SER A 26 -3.64 -0.28 -22.86
N MET A 27 -4.91 0.07 -22.62
CA MET A 27 -5.30 0.85 -21.44
C MET A 27 -5.20 0.03 -20.16
N THR A 28 -5.58 -1.25 -20.19
CA THR A 28 -5.36 -2.16 -19.05
C THR A 28 -3.89 -2.27 -18.68
N VAL A 29 -3.02 -2.44 -19.67
CA VAL A 29 -1.57 -2.52 -19.46
C VAL A 29 -1.02 -1.21 -18.90
N ASP A 30 -1.49 -0.06 -19.40
CA ASP A 30 -1.07 1.26 -18.91
C ASP A 30 -1.47 1.47 -17.43
N ILE A 31 -2.72 1.15 -17.07
CA ILE A 31 -3.21 1.17 -15.68
C ILE A 31 -2.36 0.25 -14.79
N ALA A 32 -2.13 -0.98 -15.24
CA ALA A 32 -1.35 -1.96 -14.47
C ALA A 32 0.10 -1.50 -14.25
N LEU A 33 0.75 -0.92 -15.26
CA LEU A 33 2.10 -0.37 -15.16
C LEU A 33 2.15 0.83 -14.22
N HIS A 34 1.16 1.73 -14.31
CA HIS A 34 1.06 2.88 -13.42
C HIS A 34 0.94 2.43 -11.95
N ASP A 35 0.03 1.50 -11.67
CA ASP A 35 -0.17 0.94 -10.34
C ASP A 35 1.06 0.20 -9.83
N PHE A 36 1.73 -0.57 -10.69
CA PHE A 36 2.96 -1.26 -10.34
C PHE A 36 4.06 -0.27 -9.92
N VAL A 37 4.32 0.76 -10.73
CA VAL A 37 5.32 1.79 -10.42
C VAL A 37 4.94 2.55 -9.16
N ARG A 38 3.67 2.91 -8.99
CA ARG A 38 3.17 3.61 -7.80
C ARG A 38 3.40 2.77 -6.53
N ARG A 39 3.07 1.48 -6.55
CA ARG A 39 3.29 0.56 -5.41
C ARG A 39 4.77 0.35 -5.14
N ALA A 40 5.59 0.23 -6.18
CA ALA A 40 7.04 0.11 -6.03
C ALA A 40 7.65 1.36 -5.38
N LYS A 41 7.22 2.56 -5.80
CA LYS A 41 7.62 3.82 -5.16
C LYS A 41 7.12 3.90 -3.73
N ALA A 42 5.87 3.53 -3.45
CA ALA A 42 5.34 3.55 -2.09
C ALA A 42 6.16 2.66 -1.13
N LYS A 43 6.69 1.52 -1.59
CA LYS A 43 7.57 0.68 -0.78
C LYS A 43 8.85 1.39 -0.31
N SER A 44 9.32 2.44 -0.99
CA SER A 44 10.49 3.19 -0.54
C SER A 44 10.27 3.89 0.80
N ILE A 45 9.00 4.14 1.18
CA ILE A 45 8.66 4.72 2.49
C ILE A 45 9.16 3.84 3.65
N LEU A 46 9.27 2.52 3.44
CA LEU A 46 9.79 1.61 4.46
C LEU A 46 11.27 1.88 4.75
N GLY A 47 12.02 2.42 3.79
CA GLY A 47 13.40 2.86 3.99
C GLY A 47 13.52 4.09 4.89
N LEU A 48 12.42 4.81 5.15
CA LEU A 48 12.39 5.93 6.10
C LEU A 48 12.24 5.45 7.55
N ALA A 49 11.91 4.18 7.78
CA ALA A 49 11.81 3.63 9.13
C ALA A 49 13.17 3.69 9.82
N GLY A 50 13.23 4.32 11.00
CA GLY A 50 14.49 4.50 11.75
C GLY A 50 15.43 5.58 11.20
N SER A 51 15.06 6.28 10.12
CA SER A 51 15.87 7.38 9.56
C SER A 51 15.89 8.66 10.41
N GLY A 52 15.02 8.76 11.42
CA GLY A 52 14.86 9.96 12.23
C GLY A 52 14.10 11.09 11.53
N LEU A 53 13.55 10.88 10.32
CA LEU A 53 12.80 11.90 9.57
C LEU A 53 11.53 12.41 10.27
N TRP A 54 11.03 11.66 11.26
CA TRP A 54 9.82 11.99 11.99
C TRP A 54 10.14 12.15 13.46
N GLU A 55 9.72 13.28 14.03
CA GLU A 55 9.89 13.63 15.43
C GLU A 55 8.52 13.81 16.08
N GLY A 56 8.31 13.21 17.26
CA GLY A 56 7.05 13.31 18.00
C GLY A 56 6.80 12.12 18.93
N ASP A 57 5.74 12.22 19.74
CA ASP A 57 5.25 11.11 20.57
C ASP A 57 3.91 10.60 20.06
N LEU A 58 3.88 9.33 19.64
CA LEU A 58 2.69 8.72 19.03
C LEU A 58 1.51 8.61 20.00
N SER A 59 1.78 8.35 21.28
CA SER A 59 0.73 8.21 22.30
C SER A 59 0.00 9.53 22.55
N THR A 60 0.74 10.64 22.56
CA THR A 60 0.18 11.99 22.69
C THR A 60 -0.69 12.33 21.48
N MET A 61 -0.21 12.08 20.25
CA MET A 61 -0.95 12.42 19.03
C MET A 61 -2.24 11.61 18.84
N ARG A 62 -2.25 10.35 19.30
CA ARG A 62 -3.45 9.49 19.26
C ARG A 62 -4.41 9.77 20.41
N GLY A 63 -4.00 10.51 21.44
CA GLY A 63 -4.79 10.71 22.65
C GLY A 63 -4.95 9.42 23.45
N ASP A 64 -3.95 8.54 23.42
CA ASP A 64 -4.01 7.24 24.10
C ASP A 64 -4.20 7.47 25.61
N THR A 65 -5.36 7.09 26.15
CA THR A 65 -5.57 7.16 27.59
C THR A 65 -4.77 6.04 28.25
N PRO A 66 -3.89 6.31 29.23
CA PRO A 66 -3.11 5.26 29.87
C PRO A 66 -4.06 4.24 30.49
N ARG A 67 -3.94 2.97 30.08
CA ARG A 67 -4.72 1.87 30.66
C ARG A 67 -4.48 1.87 32.17
N ARG A 68 -5.50 2.24 32.96
CA ARG A 68 -5.48 2.10 34.41
C ARG A 68 -5.18 0.63 34.72
N ARG A 69 -3.97 0.35 35.22
CA ARG A 69 -3.63 -0.95 35.79
C ARG A 69 -4.69 -1.23 36.85
N ARG A 70 -5.55 -2.23 36.61
CA ARG A 70 -6.47 -2.71 37.64
C ARG A 70 -5.60 -3.05 38.84
N ARG A 71 -5.78 -2.31 39.95
CA ARG A 71 -5.18 -2.70 41.22
C ARG A 71 -5.81 -4.04 41.57
N ASP A 72 -5.07 -5.13 41.34
CA ASP A 72 -5.38 -6.41 41.97
C ASP A 72 -5.26 -6.18 43.48
N GLY A 73 -6.39 -5.83 44.07
CA GLY A 73 -6.58 -5.81 45.51
C GLY A 73 -6.40 -7.24 45.98
N ARG A 74 -5.20 -7.53 46.49
CA ARG A 74 -4.91 -8.70 47.31
C ARG A 74 -6.03 -8.86 48.33
N ARG A 75 -6.89 -9.86 48.12
CA ARG A 75 -7.74 -10.43 49.17
C ARG A 75 -6.82 -10.89 50.30
N ARG A 76 -7.00 -10.32 51.47
CA ARG A 76 -6.64 -10.92 52.76
C ARG A 76 -7.85 -10.78 53.66
#